data_AF-A0A841BE11-F1
#
_entry.id   AF-A0A841BE11-F1
#
_cell.length_a   1.000
_cell.length_b   1.000
_cell.length_c   1.000
_cell.angle_alpha   90.00
_cell.angle_beta   90.00
_cell.angle_gamma   90.00
#
_symmetry.space_group_name_H-M   'P 1'
#
loop_
_entity.id
_entity.type
_entity.pdbx_description
1 polymer ?
#
loop_
_entity_poly.entity_id
_entity_poly.type
_entity_poly.pdbx_seq_one_letter_code
_entity_poly.pdbx_strand_id
1 'polypeptide(L)' 'MHVCDLYADGKSAVVIAWLNDVRAPDKWHTSGARDCTERSYGNLIEGTHIDFMACLGKYSTNTVYWDTCGYMLSSTA' A
#
# COMPACT_ATOMS: atom_id res chain seq x y z
N MET A 1 -1.63 -7.90 -5.01
CA MET A 1 -2.59 -7.04 -4.27
C MET A 1 -3.05 -5.91 -5.18
N HIS A 2 -4.27 -5.40 -5.01
CA HIS A 2 -4.74 -4.22 -5.76
C HIS A 2 -4.76 -3.00 -4.85
N VAL A 3 -4.15 -1.91 -5.28
CA VAL A 3 -4.20 -0.62 -4.59
C VAL A 3 -5.14 0.28 -5.38
N CYS A 4 -6.26 0.67 -4.77
CA CYS A 4 -7.31 1.43 -5.44
C CYS A 4 -7.44 2.82 -4.83
N ASP A 5 -7.55 3.83 -5.68
CA ASP A 5 -7.91 5.19 -5.29
C ASP A 5 -9.28 5.55 -5.88
N LEU A 6 -10.32 5.39 -5.07
CA LEU A 6 -11.71 5.52 -5.53
C LEU A 6 -12.23 6.97 -5.57
N TYR A 7 -11.55 7.91 -4.91
CA TYR A 7 -12.08 9.26 -4.68
C TYR A 7 -11.16 10.39 -5.15
N ALA A 8 -9.88 10.12 -5.41
CA ALA A 8 -8.91 10.99 -6.06
C ALA A 8 -9.09 12.49 -5.79
N ASP A 9 -8.87 12.87 -4.53
CA ASP A 9 -8.98 14.21 -3.96
C ASP A 9 -7.65 14.99 -4.05
N GLY A 10 -6.83 14.70 -5.05
CA GLY A 10 -5.46 15.23 -5.18
C GLY A 10 -4.42 14.51 -4.31
N LYS A 11 -4.82 13.42 -3.63
CA LYS A 11 -3.92 12.48 -2.96
C LYS A 11 -3.85 11.18 -3.76
N SER A 12 -3.01 10.26 -3.30
CA SER A 12 -2.86 8.91 -3.84
C SER A 12 -2.97 7.90 -2.70
N ALA A 13 -3.61 6.77 -2.97
CA ALA A 13 -3.55 5.63 -2.07
C ALA A 13 -2.14 5.03 -2.04
N VAL A 14 -1.65 4.69 -0.86
CA VAL A 14 -0.37 4.00 -0.64
C VAL A 14 -0.56 2.85 0.33
N VAL A 15 0.03 1.71 0.00
CA VAL A 15 0.14 0.57 0.91
C VAL A 15 1.51 0.56 1.57
N ILE A 16 1.46 0.50 2.89
CA ILE A 16 2.59 0.35 3.78
C ILE A 16 2.58 -1.08 4.29
N ALA A 17 3.67 -1.83 4.13
CA ALA A 17 3.69 -3.25 4.51
C ALA A 17 5.02 -3.69 5.14
N TRP A 18 4.94 -4.76 5.92
CA TRP A 18 6.05 -5.49 6.51
C TRP A 18 5.95 -6.97 6.10
N LEU A 19 7.09 -7.56 5.76
CA LEU A 19 7.23 -8.97 5.41
C LEU A 19 8.12 -9.62 6.48
N ASN A 20 7.57 -10.52 7.29
CA ASN A 20 8.23 -11.08 8.47
C ASN A 20 8.88 -9.98 9.34
N ASP A 21 8.09 -8.98 9.74
CA ASP A 21 8.51 -7.81 10.54
C ASP A 21 9.51 -6.85 9.86
N VAL A 22 9.91 -7.10 8.60
CA VAL A 22 10.80 -6.20 7.84
C VAL A 22 10.00 -5.27 6.94
N ARG A 23 10.23 -3.96 7.06
CA ARG A 23 9.54 -2.94 6.25
C ARG A 23 9.83 -3.15 4.76
N ALA A 24 8.77 -3.37 3.98
CA ALA A 24 8.83 -3.51 2.54
C ALA A 24 8.73 -2.15 1.83
N PRO A 25 9.12 -2.07 0.54
CA PRO A 25 8.94 -0.85 -0.25
C PRO A 25 7.47 -0.47 -0.41
N ASP A 26 7.15 0.81 -0.17
CA ASP A 26 5.80 1.35 -0.27
C ASP A 26 5.22 1.14 -1.68
N LYS A 27 3.93 0.76 -1.73
CA LYS A 27 3.23 0.49 -2.99
C LYS A 27 2.17 1.54 -3.23
N TRP A 28 2.50 2.48 -4.09
CA TRP A 28 1.64 3.59 -4.47
C TRP A 28 0.69 3.20 -5.59
N HIS A 29 -0.54 3.71 -5.54
CA HIS A 29 -1.39 3.80 -6.70
C HIS A 29 -0.78 4.79 -7.71
N THR A 30 -0.70 4.43 -8.99
CA THR A 30 -0.11 5.31 -10.03
C THR A 30 -0.98 5.45 -11.28
N SER A 31 -2.12 4.77 -11.38
CA SER A 31 -2.96 4.79 -12.59
C SER A 31 -3.93 5.99 -12.66
N GLY A 32 -3.81 6.97 -11.78
CA GLY A 32 -4.71 8.12 -11.74
C GLY A 32 -6.06 7.82 -11.05
N ALA A 33 -6.96 8.80 -11.04
CA ALA A 33 -8.19 8.76 -10.27
C ALA A 33 -9.11 7.57 -10.62
N ARG A 34 -9.79 6.99 -9.61
CA ARG A 34 -10.87 5.99 -9.74
C ARG A 34 -10.46 4.67 -10.40
N ASP A 35 -9.21 4.29 -10.21
CA ASP A 35 -8.67 3.05 -10.75
C ASP A 35 -7.94 2.25 -9.66
N CYS A 36 -7.64 1.00 -9.97
CA CYS A 36 -6.83 0.11 -9.16
C CYS A 36 -5.55 -0.23 -9.92
N THR A 37 -4.38 -0.05 -9.29
CA THR A 37 -3.14 -0.59 -9.82
C THR A 37 -2.80 -1.90 -9.12
N GLU A 38 -2.51 -2.95 -9.90
CA GLU A 38 -1.93 -4.17 -9.34
C GLU A 38 -0.52 -3.89 -8.83
N ARG A 39 -0.25 -4.34 -7.60
CA ARG A 39 1.03 -4.25 -6.93
C ARG A 39 1.39 -5.60 -6.35
N SER A 40 2.66 -5.94 -6.47
CA SER A 40 3.21 -7.17 -5.91
C SER A 40 4.50 -6.87 -5.14
N TYR A 41 4.73 -7.67 -4.11
CA TYR A 41 6.01 -7.76 -3.40
C TYR A 41 6.93 -8.84 -4.02
N GLY A 42 6.54 -9.39 -5.18
CA GLY A 42 7.27 -10.45 -5.87
C GLY A 42 6.82 -11.84 -5.43
N ASN A 43 7.67 -12.83 -5.71
CA ASN A 43 7.46 -14.19 -5.23
C ASN A 43 7.85 -14.25 -3.75
N LEU A 44 6.86 -14.33 -2.88
CA LEU A 44 7.07 -14.53 -1.45
C LEU A 44 7.25 -16.02 -1.18
N ILE A 45 8.07 -16.34 -0.18
CA ILE A 45 8.23 -17.71 0.31
C ILE A 45 6.95 -18.09 1.05
N GLU A 46 6.43 -19.30 0.83
CA GLU A 46 5.28 -19.81 1.56
C GLU A 46 5.51 -19.70 3.08
N GLY A 47 4.49 -19.22 3.81
CA GLY A 47 4.58 -18.96 5.24
C GLY A 47 5.11 -17.57 5.59
N THR A 48 5.42 -16.72 4.62
CA THR A 48 5.79 -15.31 4.88
C THR A 48 4.61 -14.57 5.50
N HIS A 49 4.81 -14.01 6.69
CA HIS A 49 3.84 -13.13 7.33
C HIS A 49 3.84 -11.76 6.65
N ILE A 50 2.67 -11.22 6.39
CA ILE A 50 2.46 -9.95 5.72
C ILE A 50 1.55 -9.10 6.59
N ASP A 51 2.11 -8.02 7.14
CA ASP A 51 1.34 -6.98 7.80
C ASP A 51 1.26 -5.78 6.88
N PHE A 52 0.07 -5.22 6.68
CA PHE A 52 -0.07 -4.05 5.83
C PHE A 52 -1.20 -3.12 6.28
N MET A 53 -1.07 -1.86 5.91
CA MET A 53 -2.11 -0.84 6.07
C MET A 53 -2.14 0.06 4.83
N ALA A 54 -3.32 0.61 4.54
CA ALA A 54 -3.48 1.61 3.50
C ALA A 54 -3.54 3.00 4.12
N CYS A 55 -2.84 3.96 3.52
CA CYS A 55 -2.84 5.36 3.91
C CYS A 55 -3.07 6.23 2.67
N LEU A 56 -3.34 7.52 2.89
CA LEU A 56 -3.24 8.53 1.84
C LEU A 56 -1.84 9.13 1.82
N GLY A 57 -1.41 9.58 0.65
CA GLY A 57 -0.14 10.28 0.49
C GLY A 57 -0.10 11.12 -0.78
N LYS A 58 1.04 11.77 -1.01
CA LYS A 58 1.33 12.52 -2.22
C LYS A 58 2.54 11.88 -2.92
N TYR A 59 2.26 11.13 -3.99
CA TYR A 59 3.28 10.38 -4.71
C TYR A 59 4.40 11.27 -5.26
N SER A 60 4.07 12.46 -5.79
CA SER A 60 5.07 13.37 -6.36
C SER A 60 6.11 13.89 -5.37
N THR A 61 5.81 13.86 -4.07
CA THR A 61 6.74 14.24 -3.00
C THR A 61 7.10 13.07 -2.09
N ASN A 62 6.70 11.84 -2.44
CA ASN A 62 6.83 10.63 -1.62
C ASN A 62 6.43 10.84 -0.15
N THR A 63 5.37 11.62 0.08
CA THR A 63 4.93 11.98 1.43
C THR A 63 3.73 11.14 1.82
N VAL A 64 3.83 10.39 2.92
CA VAL A 64 2.72 9.62 3.50
C VAL A 64 2.05 10.44 4.60
N TYR A 65 0.72 10.50 4.60
CA TYR A 65 -0.08 11.14 5.65
C TYR A 65 -0.47 10.08 6.68
N TRP A 66 0.36 9.89 7.70
CA TRP A 66 0.24 8.78 8.66
C TRP A 66 -1.05 8.80 9.50
N ASP A 67 -1.65 9.97 9.67
CA ASP A 67 -2.93 10.17 10.35
C ASP A 67 -4.14 9.67 9.55
N THR A 68 -3.95 9.36 8.27
CA THR A 68 -5.00 8.85 7.36
C THR A 68 -4.95 7.33 7.18
N CYS A 69 -4.03 6.66 7.86
CA CYS A 69 -3.88 5.21 7.74
C CYS A 69 -5.07 4.48 8.34
N GLY A 70 -5.55 3.45 7.63
CA GLY A 70 -6.50 2.48 8.16
C GLY A 70 -5.85 1.52 9.16
N TYR A 71 -6.65 0.57 9.65
CA TYR A 71 -6.16 -0.50 10.51
C TYR A 71 -5.10 -1.35 9.82
N MET A 72 -4.15 -1.85 10.61
CA MET A 72 -3.23 -2.89 10.17
C MET A 72 -3.98 -4.20 9.97
N LEU A 73 -3.76 -4.83 8.81
CA LEU A 73 -4.27 -6.13 8.44
C LEU A 73 -3.09 -7.10 8.31
N SER A 74 -3.31 -8.35 8.70
CA SER A 74 -2.30 -9.40 8.68
C SER A 74 -2.77 -10.56 7.82
N SER A 75 -1.84 -11.17 7.07
CA SER A 75 -2.07 -12.35 6.24
C SER A 75 -0.79 -13.16 6.13
N THR A 76 -0.90 -14.39 5.62
CA THR A 76 0.25 -15.23 5.27
C THR A 76 0.21 -15.53 3.77
N ALA A 77 1.36 -15.52 3.10
CA ALA A 77 1.51 -15.94 1.71
C ALA A 77 1.66 -17.44 1.56
#